data_AF-A0A6I7MR40-F1
#
_entry.id   AF-A0A6I7MR40-F1
#
_cell.length_a   1.000
_cell.length_b   1.000
_cell.length_c   1.000
_cell.angle_alpha   90.00
_cell.angle_beta   90.00
_cell.angle_gamma   90.00
#
_symmetry.space_group_name_H-M   'P 1'
#
loop_
_entity.id
_entity.type
_entity.pdbx_description
1 polymer ?
#
loop_
_entity_poly.entity_id
_entity_poly.type
_entity_poly.pdbx_seq_one_letter_code
_entity_poly.pdbx_strand_id
1 'polypeptide(L)'
;MNYRSFKLVLLVFIFLASTACQDDREEPPRFFYGNYNLQAITAEQSFDLNDDGESTLDILSQVESLTGDQNNRMTFLEGEDDEMFFNFYYPNVLTEQDGVPIIRFVTENVSMFVTFNEATSQFDVLEQFPANLESGELVSLNLIDQLTLEVSVNKSLYDFSDNEWKETIVNYQFVRGLISI
;
A
#
# COMPACT_ATOMS: atom_id res chain seq x y z
N MET A 1 -40.27 -20.54 -52.05
CA MET A 1 -40.39 -19.83 -50.75
C MET A 1 -40.79 -18.39 -51.03
N ASN A 2 -41.87 -17.92 -50.40
CA ASN A 2 -42.36 -16.56 -50.61
C ASN A 2 -41.36 -15.53 -50.05
N TYR A 3 -41.01 -14.54 -50.87
CA TYR A 3 -40.06 -13.46 -50.55
C TYR A 3 -40.44 -12.70 -49.25
N ARG A 4 -41.74 -12.69 -48.89
CA ARG A 4 -42.26 -12.15 -47.62
C ARG A 4 -41.82 -12.96 -46.39
N SER A 5 -41.77 -14.29 -46.49
CA SER A 5 -41.40 -15.17 -45.37
C SER A 5 -39.90 -15.09 -45.08
N PHE A 6 -39.05 -14.88 -46.10
CA PHE A 6 -37.61 -14.71 -45.94
C PHE A 6 -37.24 -13.42 -45.19
N LYS A 7 -37.93 -12.30 -45.49
CA LYS A 7 -37.72 -11.02 -44.79
C LYS A 7 -38.09 -11.08 -43.31
N LEU A 8 -39.13 -11.83 -42.96
CA LEU A 8 -39.56 -11.98 -41.57
C LEU A 8 -38.53 -12.77 -40.76
N VAL A 9 -37.99 -13.86 -41.34
CA VAL A 9 -36.93 -14.66 -40.71
C VAL A 9 -35.65 -13.85 -40.52
N LEU A 10 -35.28 -13.02 -41.51
CA LEU A 10 -34.11 -12.15 -41.42
C LEU A 10 -34.25 -11.09 -40.30
N LEU A 11 -35.43 -10.49 -40.15
CA LEU A 11 -35.72 -9.52 -39.09
C LEU A 11 -35.65 -10.14 -37.69
N VAL A 12 -36.16 -11.37 -37.54
CA VAL A 12 -36.08 -12.11 -36.27
C VAL A 12 -34.62 -12.47 -35.92
N PHE A 13 -33.80 -12.84 -36.92
CA PHE A 13 -32.38 -13.13 -36.71
C PHE A 13 -31.58 -11.89 -36.27
N ILE A 14 -31.87 -10.72 -36.86
CA ILE A 14 -31.21 -9.47 -36.47
C ILE A 14 -31.62 -9.06 -35.05
N PHE A 15 -32.90 -9.27 -34.68
CA PHE A 15 -33.37 -8.96 -33.33
C PHE A 15 -32.73 -9.88 -32.27
N LEU A 16 -32.64 -11.18 -32.54
CA LEU A 16 -31.98 -12.15 -31.66
C LEU A 16 -30.47 -11.89 -31.54
N ALA A 17 -29.81 -11.46 -32.63
CA ALA A 17 -28.40 -11.08 -32.58
C ALA A 17 -28.15 -9.80 -31.75
N SER A 18 -29.12 -8.87 -31.72
CA SER A 18 -29.00 -7.64 -30.92
C SER A 18 -29.19 -7.86 -29.41
N THR A 19 -29.93 -8.89 -29.01
CA THR A 19 -30.10 -9.25 -27.60
C THR A 19 -29.00 -10.17 -27.07
N ALA A 20 -28.27 -10.86 -27.95
CA ALA A 20 -27.16 -11.75 -27.58
C ALA A 20 -25.85 -11.03 -27.22
N CYS A 21 -25.76 -9.71 -27.46
CA CYS A 21 -24.63 -8.87 -27.03
C CYS A 21 -24.98 -8.00 -25.80
N GLN A 22 -25.87 -8.50 -24.93
CA GLN A 22 -26.10 -7.92 -23.61
C GLN A 22 -25.64 -8.83 -22.46
N ASP A 23 -25.00 -9.97 -22.77
CA ASP A 23 -24.34 -10.79 -21.75
C ASP A 23 -22.98 -10.19 -21.40
N ASP A 24 -22.86 -9.87 -20.11
CA ASP A 24 -21.64 -9.77 -19.34
C ASP A 24 -20.60 -8.78 -19.87
N ARG A 25 -20.89 -7.49 -19.66
CA ARG A 25 -19.79 -6.61 -19.27
C ARG A 25 -19.38 -7.02 -17.85
N GLU A 26 -18.59 -8.09 -17.75
CA GLU A 26 -17.70 -8.24 -16.59
C GLU A 26 -17.01 -6.89 -16.42
N GLU A 27 -17.16 -6.28 -15.24
CA GLU A 27 -16.42 -5.07 -14.93
C GLU A 27 -14.94 -5.35 -15.24
N PRO A 28 -14.24 -4.43 -15.94
CA PRO A 28 -12.83 -4.64 -16.24
C PRO A 28 -12.10 -5.00 -14.93
N PRO A 29 -11.29 -6.07 -14.92
CA PRO A 29 -10.70 -6.57 -13.68
C PRO A 29 -9.92 -5.46 -12.99
N ARG A 30 -10.07 -5.34 -11.68
CA ARG A 30 -9.33 -4.37 -10.86
C ARG A 30 -7.84 -4.68 -10.97
N PHE A 31 -7.12 -3.80 -11.67
CA PHE A 31 -5.70 -4.04 -12.00
C PHE A 31 -4.74 -3.72 -10.85
N PHE A 32 -5.19 -3.63 -9.59
CA PHE A 32 -4.34 -3.27 -8.43
C PHE A 32 -4.06 -4.44 -7.46
N TYR A 33 -4.50 -5.67 -7.76
CA TYR A 33 -4.10 -6.82 -6.95
C TYR A 33 -2.71 -7.33 -7.34
N GLY A 34 -2.03 -7.99 -6.40
CA GLY A 34 -0.74 -8.66 -6.63
C GLY A 34 0.35 -8.27 -5.64
N ASN A 35 1.61 -8.44 -6.07
CA ASN A 35 2.79 -8.19 -5.24
C ASN A 35 3.42 -6.85 -5.57
N TYR A 36 3.74 -6.09 -4.54
CA TYR A 36 4.39 -4.79 -4.60
C TYR A 36 5.71 -4.84 -3.83
N ASN A 37 6.72 -4.12 -4.31
CA ASN A 37 7.98 -3.94 -3.58
C ASN A 37 7.94 -2.60 -2.87
N LEU A 38 8.40 -2.56 -1.62
CA LEU A 38 8.71 -1.30 -0.95
C LEU A 38 9.81 -0.58 -1.74
N GLN A 39 9.56 0.67 -2.13
CA GLN A 39 10.51 1.51 -2.88
C GLN A 39 11.02 2.70 -2.07
N ALA A 40 10.18 3.24 -1.19
CA ALA A 40 10.55 4.38 -0.37
C ALA A 40 9.85 4.32 0.99
N ILE A 41 10.54 4.83 2.01
CA ILE A 41 9.97 5.25 3.29
C ILE A 41 10.42 6.69 3.47
N THR A 42 9.49 7.63 3.51
CA THR A 42 9.79 9.07 3.64
C THR A 42 9.02 9.69 4.79
N ALA A 43 9.55 10.75 5.39
CA ALA A 43 8.85 11.55 6.41
C ALA A 43 8.53 12.96 5.89
N GLU A 44 7.60 13.66 6.56
CA GLU A 44 7.26 15.06 6.24
C GLU A 44 8.35 16.06 6.63
N GLN A 45 9.26 15.66 7.53
CA GLN A 45 10.38 16.45 8.00
C GLN A 45 11.64 15.59 8.05
N SER A 46 12.81 16.23 8.03
CA SER A 46 14.09 15.52 8.04
C SER A 46 14.43 15.01 9.44
N PHE A 47 15.04 13.83 9.50
CA PHE A 47 15.50 13.20 10.74
C PHE A 47 16.91 12.66 10.55
N ASP A 48 17.73 12.75 11.61
CA ASP A 48 18.92 11.92 11.79
C ASP A 48 18.52 10.73 12.68
N LEU A 49 18.37 9.54 12.10
CA LEU A 49 17.87 8.35 12.82
C LEU A 49 18.97 7.36 13.21
N ASN A 50 20.17 7.53 12.66
CA ASN A 50 21.30 6.63 12.84
C ASN A 50 22.51 7.29 13.52
N ASP A 51 22.36 8.56 13.97
CA ASP A 51 23.40 9.34 14.65
C ASP A 51 24.68 9.51 13.80
N ASP A 52 24.51 9.66 12.49
CA ASP A 52 25.62 9.94 11.57
C ASP A 52 25.85 11.44 11.31
N GLY A 53 24.97 12.30 11.83
CA GLY A 53 25.00 13.75 11.69
C GLY A 53 24.33 14.28 10.42
N GLU A 54 23.73 13.42 9.59
CA GLU A 54 23.02 13.79 8.37
C GLU A 54 21.51 13.58 8.51
N SER A 55 20.75 14.67 8.65
CA SER A 55 19.28 14.60 8.62
C SER A 55 18.74 14.48 7.19
N THR A 56 17.81 13.55 6.97
CA THR A 56 17.19 13.30 5.64
C THR A 56 15.69 13.04 5.75
N LEU A 57 14.97 13.26 4.64
CA LEU A 57 13.57 12.82 4.50
C LEU A 57 13.47 11.32 4.17
N ASP A 58 14.55 10.72 3.65
CA ASP A 58 14.61 9.32 3.24
C ASP A 58 14.90 8.41 4.43
N ILE A 59 13.83 8.04 5.14
CA ILE A 59 13.87 7.13 6.29
C ILE A 59 14.41 5.76 5.88
N LEU A 60 14.11 5.30 4.66
CA LEU A 60 14.59 4.01 4.16
C LEU A 60 16.12 3.94 4.17
N SER A 61 16.79 5.02 3.79
CA SER A 61 18.26 5.10 3.79
C SER A 61 18.90 5.04 5.18
N GLN A 62 18.15 5.40 6.22
CA GLN A 62 18.61 5.54 7.60
C GLN A 62 18.33 4.28 8.44
N VAL A 63 17.49 3.37 7.96
CA VAL A 63 17.05 2.18 8.69
C VAL A 63 17.95 0.98 8.37
N GLU A 64 18.84 0.63 9.31
CA GLU A 64 19.83 -0.44 9.13
C GLU A 64 19.23 -1.82 8.80
N SER A 65 18.06 -2.15 9.36
CA SER A 65 17.43 -3.47 9.20
C SER A 65 17.01 -3.81 7.76
N LEU A 66 17.00 -2.80 6.88
CA LEU A 66 16.56 -2.91 5.49
C LEU A 66 17.70 -3.21 4.51
N THR A 67 18.95 -3.03 4.91
CA THR A 67 20.12 -3.25 4.03
C THR A 67 20.40 -4.72 3.71
N GLY A 68 19.70 -5.68 4.34
CA GLY A 68 19.93 -7.12 4.15
C GLY A 68 18.70 -7.97 3.78
N ASP A 69 17.48 -7.44 3.85
CA ASP A 69 16.26 -8.25 3.76
C ASP A 69 15.56 -8.09 2.41
N GLN A 70 15.51 -9.17 1.62
CA GLN A 70 14.90 -9.19 0.28
C GLN A 70 13.36 -9.28 0.28
N ASN A 71 12.73 -9.15 1.45
CA ASN A 71 11.31 -9.46 1.67
C ASN A 71 10.42 -8.24 2.02
N ASN A 72 10.84 -7.02 1.69
CA ASN A 72 10.01 -5.83 1.92
C ASN A 72 8.99 -5.70 0.81
N ARG A 73 7.93 -6.51 0.92
CA ARG A 73 6.85 -6.61 -0.06
C ARG A 73 5.52 -6.37 0.60
N MET A 74 4.63 -5.79 -0.17
CA MET A 74 3.20 -5.82 0.11
C MET A 74 2.54 -6.85 -0.82
N THR A 75 1.66 -7.68 -0.27
CA THR A 75 0.79 -8.57 -1.05
C THR A 75 -0.63 -8.07 -0.93
N PHE A 76 -1.29 -7.83 -2.06
CA PHE A 76 -2.69 -7.44 -2.11
C PHE A 76 -3.52 -8.54 -2.77
N LEU A 77 -4.39 -9.17 -1.99
CA LEU A 77 -5.24 -10.30 -2.41
C LEU A 77 -6.68 -9.84 -2.59
N GLU A 78 -7.31 -10.34 -3.66
CA GLU A 78 -8.75 -10.24 -3.89
C GLU A 78 -9.47 -11.32 -3.07
N GLY A 79 -10.53 -10.94 -2.37
CA GLY A 79 -11.25 -11.81 -1.43
C GLY A 79 -12.72 -11.43 -1.24
N GLU A 80 -13.36 -12.03 -0.23
CA GLU A 80 -14.68 -11.54 0.25
C GLU A 80 -14.54 -10.13 0.81
N ASP A 81 -13.50 -9.93 1.61
CA ASP A 81 -12.89 -8.64 1.90
C ASP A 81 -11.49 -8.63 1.27
N ASP A 82 -11.17 -7.57 0.55
CA ASP A 82 -9.85 -7.39 -0.06
C ASP A 82 -8.79 -7.22 1.03
N GLU A 83 -7.65 -7.90 0.92
CA GLU A 83 -6.68 -8.00 2.03
C GLU A 83 -5.25 -7.60 1.60
N MET A 84 -4.67 -6.63 2.32
CA MET A 84 -3.29 -6.19 2.16
C MET A 84 -2.41 -6.70 3.29
N PHE A 85 -1.28 -7.32 2.94
CA PHE A 85 -0.26 -7.80 3.88
C PHE A 85 1.07 -7.11 3.63
N PHE A 86 1.65 -6.49 4.64
CA PHE A 86 2.93 -5.80 4.55
C PHE A 86 3.51 -5.52 5.93
N ASN A 87 4.71 -4.92 5.97
CA ASN A 87 5.40 -4.66 7.23
C ASN A 87 5.59 -3.16 7.44
N PHE A 88 5.42 -2.72 8.68
CA PHE A 88 5.89 -1.41 9.13
C PHE A 88 7.20 -1.53 9.89
N TYR A 89 8.05 -0.52 9.75
CA TYR A 89 9.24 -0.36 10.60
C TYR A 89 8.90 0.60 11.72
N TYR A 90 9.43 0.29 12.90
CA TYR A 90 9.29 1.15 14.06
C TYR A 90 10.54 1.11 14.94
N PRO A 91 10.84 2.22 15.64
CA PRO A 91 12.00 2.30 16.51
C PRO A 91 11.76 1.49 17.78
N ASN A 92 12.62 0.51 18.03
CA ASN A 92 12.68 -0.23 19.28
C ASN A 92 13.84 0.28 20.13
N VAL A 93 13.54 0.85 21.29
CA VAL A 93 14.57 1.29 22.25
C VAL A 93 15.13 0.07 22.97
N LEU A 94 16.40 -0.23 22.71
CA LEU A 94 17.10 -1.35 23.34
C LEU A 94 17.52 -1.02 24.77
N THR A 95 18.05 0.20 24.95
CA THR A 95 18.50 0.74 26.23
C THR A 95 18.66 2.26 26.11
N GLU A 96 19.01 2.91 27.21
CA GLU A 96 19.29 4.35 27.27
C GLU A 96 20.64 4.56 27.97
N GLN A 97 21.49 5.39 27.38
CA GLN A 97 22.79 5.76 27.92
C GLN A 97 22.89 7.27 28.02
N ASP A 98 23.09 7.79 29.24
CA ASP A 98 23.21 9.23 29.52
C ASP A 98 22.04 10.08 28.99
N GLY A 99 20.82 9.51 28.95
CA GLY A 99 19.62 10.17 28.43
C GLY A 99 19.40 10.01 26.92
N VAL A 100 20.31 9.35 26.21
CA VAL A 100 20.23 9.09 24.77
C VAL A 100 19.80 7.64 24.53
N PRO A 101 18.71 7.38 23.79
CA PRO A 101 18.24 6.04 23.51
C PRO A 101 19.13 5.35 22.46
N ILE A 102 19.43 4.07 22.70
CA ILE A 102 20.01 3.19 21.67
C ILE A 102 18.83 2.51 20.96
N ILE A 103 18.61 2.88 19.71
CA ILE A 103 17.44 2.48 18.92
C ILE A 103 17.84 1.46 17.87
N ARG A 104 16.99 0.44 17.68
CA ARG A 104 17.03 -0.44 16.52
C ARG A 104 15.66 -0.47 15.87
N PHE A 105 15.61 -0.33 14.55
CA PHE A 105 14.36 -0.50 13.82
C PHE A 105 14.02 -1.98 13.65
N VAL A 106 12.81 -2.34 14.05
CA VAL A 106 12.25 -3.69 13.91
C VAL A 106 10.98 -3.64 13.06
N THR A 107 10.56 -4.80 12.55
CA THR A 107 9.39 -4.92 11.67
C THR A 107 8.18 -5.44 12.44
N GLU A 108 7.02 -4.82 12.21
CA GLU A 108 5.71 -5.31 12.61
C GLU A 108 4.95 -5.72 11.35
N ASN A 109 4.53 -6.99 11.26
CA ASN A 109 3.73 -7.48 10.15
C ASN A 109 2.27 -7.06 10.37
N VAL A 110 1.65 -6.51 9.33
CA VAL A 110 0.27 -6.02 9.37
C VAL A 110 -0.55 -6.67 8.26
N SER A 111 -1.77 -7.08 8.60
CA SER A 111 -2.84 -7.37 7.65
C SER A 111 -3.92 -6.28 7.77
N MET A 112 -4.40 -5.79 6.62
CA MET A 112 -5.49 -4.83 6.53
C MET A 112 -6.56 -5.36 5.58
N PHE A 113 -7.79 -5.48 6.07
CA PHE A 113 -8.96 -5.73 5.25
C PHE A 113 -9.54 -4.39 4.81
N VAL A 114 -9.78 -4.23 3.51
CA VAL A 114 -10.05 -2.93 2.91
C VAL A 114 -11.19 -2.98 1.90
N THR A 115 -11.75 -1.81 1.62
CA THR A 115 -12.61 -1.60 0.45
C THR A 115 -12.11 -0.40 -0.35
N PHE A 116 -12.15 -0.51 -1.69
CA PHE A 116 -11.66 0.54 -2.57
C PHE A 116 -12.75 1.57 -2.88
N ASN A 117 -12.47 2.83 -2.60
CA ASN A 117 -13.30 3.96 -2.95
C ASN A 117 -12.83 4.60 -4.26
N GLU A 118 -13.52 4.28 -5.36
CA GLU A 118 -13.15 4.75 -6.70
C GLU A 118 -13.17 6.27 -6.84
N ALA A 119 -14.03 6.97 -6.08
CA ALA A 119 -14.18 8.43 -6.21
C ALA A 119 -12.97 9.18 -5.65
N THR A 120 -12.32 8.62 -4.63
CA THR A 120 -11.16 9.22 -3.95
C THR A 120 -9.85 8.52 -4.28
N SER A 121 -9.91 7.34 -4.92
CA SER A 121 -8.76 6.45 -5.12
C SER A 121 -8.08 6.06 -3.79
N GLN A 122 -8.90 5.91 -2.73
CA GLN A 122 -8.44 5.53 -1.40
C GLN A 122 -9.02 4.17 -1.01
N PHE A 123 -8.34 3.50 -0.10
CA PHE A 123 -8.80 2.28 0.53
C PHE A 123 -9.29 2.60 1.94
N ASP A 124 -10.57 2.34 2.18
CA ASP A 124 -11.15 2.42 3.51
C ASP A 124 -10.82 1.13 4.26
N VAL A 125 -10.22 1.24 5.45
CA VAL A 125 -9.88 0.08 6.27
C VAL A 125 -11.10 -0.39 7.05
N LEU A 126 -11.45 -1.66 6.84
CA LEU A 126 -12.54 -2.36 7.52
C LEU A 126 -12.06 -3.00 8.82
N GLU A 127 -10.90 -3.66 8.76
CA GLU A 127 -10.29 -4.36 9.88
C GLU A 127 -8.75 -4.37 9.74
N GLN A 128 -8.04 -4.42 10.87
CA GLN A 128 -6.58 -4.41 10.90
C GLN A 128 -6.06 -5.39 11.96
N PHE A 129 -5.02 -6.14 11.61
CA PHE A 129 -4.30 -7.02 12.51
C PHE A 129 -2.79 -6.74 12.50
N PRO A 130 -2.16 -6.49 13.66
CA PRO A 130 -2.80 -6.34 14.97
C PRO A 130 -3.66 -5.07 15.05
N ALA A 131 -4.66 -5.08 15.93
CA ALA A 131 -5.59 -3.96 16.09
C ALA A 131 -4.93 -2.70 16.69
N ASN A 132 -3.87 -2.89 17.48
CA ASN A 132 -3.02 -1.80 17.97
C ASN A 132 -1.63 -2.00 17.35
N LEU A 133 -1.14 -0.98 16.66
CA LEU A 133 0.20 -0.98 16.07
C LEU A 133 1.15 -0.26 17.02
N GLU A 134 2.25 -0.92 17.39
CA GLU A 134 3.39 -0.22 17.98
C GLU A 134 4.03 0.72 16.95
N SER A 135 3.86 0.38 15.68
CA SER A 135 4.43 1.11 14.56
C SER A 135 3.68 2.38 14.16
N GLY A 136 2.66 2.82 14.90
CA GLY A 136 1.97 4.10 14.71
C GLY A 136 0.53 3.99 14.20
N GLU A 137 -0.12 5.12 13.97
CA GLU A 137 -1.52 5.20 13.56
C GLU A 137 -1.64 5.34 12.04
N LEU A 138 -2.38 4.44 11.39
CA LEU A 138 -2.66 4.56 9.96
C LEU A 138 -3.46 5.85 9.69
N VAL A 139 -2.94 6.69 8.80
CA VAL A 139 -3.58 7.93 8.36
C VAL A 139 -4.34 7.72 7.06
N SER A 140 -3.70 7.09 6.07
CA SER A 140 -4.33 6.84 4.77
C SER A 140 -3.68 5.70 4.01
N LEU A 141 -4.45 5.14 3.08
CA LEU A 141 -4.03 4.09 2.16
C LEU A 141 -4.54 4.47 0.78
N ASN A 142 -3.64 4.87 -0.12
CA ASN A 142 -3.99 5.50 -1.38
C ASN A 142 -3.48 4.69 -2.58
N LEU A 143 -4.30 4.61 -3.63
CA LEU A 143 -3.85 4.21 -4.96
C LEU A 143 -3.37 5.46 -5.70
N ILE A 144 -2.05 5.63 -5.80
CA ILE A 144 -1.45 6.79 -6.48
C ILE A 144 -1.60 6.65 -7.99
N ASP A 145 -1.37 5.44 -8.49
CA ASP A 145 -1.57 5.05 -9.88
C ASP A 145 -1.83 3.53 -9.96
N GLN A 146 -1.99 2.97 -11.16
CA GLN A 146 -2.32 1.54 -11.34
C GLN A 146 -1.25 0.56 -10.80
N LEU A 147 -0.05 1.04 -10.48
CA LEU A 147 1.10 0.26 -10.03
C LEU A 147 1.60 0.70 -8.65
N THR A 148 1.15 1.84 -8.12
CA THR A 148 1.74 2.44 -6.92
C THR A 148 0.70 2.60 -5.81
N LEU A 149 0.99 1.99 -4.67
CA LEU A 149 0.26 2.16 -3.42
C LEU A 149 1.10 3.01 -2.45
N GLU A 150 0.44 3.89 -1.72
CA GLU A 150 1.05 4.67 -0.65
C GLU A 150 0.30 4.42 0.66
N VAL A 151 1.05 4.14 1.72
CA VAL A 151 0.53 4.00 3.07
C VAL A 151 1.13 5.09 3.94
N SER A 152 0.30 5.96 4.49
CA SER A 152 0.73 7.02 5.40
C SER A 152 0.42 6.62 6.83
N VAL A 153 1.40 6.71 7.70
CA VAL A 153 1.27 6.37 9.13
C VAL A 153 1.83 7.51 9.96
N ASN A 154 1.07 7.96 10.95
CA ASN A 154 1.56 8.89 11.96
C ASN A 154 2.38 8.13 13.00
N LYS A 155 3.64 8.53 13.21
CA LYS A 155 4.59 7.84 14.10
C LYS A 155 5.40 8.82 14.92
N SER A 156 5.89 8.34 16.06
CA SER A 156 6.94 8.98 16.84
C SER A 156 8.31 8.45 16.41
N LEU A 157 9.20 9.34 15.94
CA LEU A 157 10.59 9.01 15.60
C LEU A 157 11.54 9.83 16.45
N TYR A 158 12.63 9.22 16.89
CA TYR A 158 13.68 9.92 17.63
C TYR A 158 14.66 10.56 16.65
N ASP A 159 14.91 11.86 16.82
CA ASP A 159 15.87 12.61 16.02
C ASP A 159 17.15 12.85 16.83
N PHE A 160 18.26 12.23 16.43
CA PHE A 160 19.55 12.38 17.12
C PHE A 160 20.12 13.79 16.99
N SER A 161 19.73 14.53 15.95
CA SER A 161 20.19 15.91 15.77
C SER A 161 19.70 16.85 16.89
N ASP A 162 18.47 16.65 17.34
CA ASP A 162 17.80 17.46 18.37
C ASP A 162 17.66 16.71 19.72
N ASN A 163 18.01 15.43 19.77
CA ASN A 163 17.87 14.52 20.91
C ASN A 163 16.42 14.43 21.45
N GLU A 164 15.43 14.40 20.56
CA GLU A 164 14.02 14.38 20.95
C GLU A 164 13.16 13.45 20.08
N TRP A 165 12.08 12.94 20.68
CA TRP A 165 11.03 12.23 19.96
C TRP A 165 10.08 13.23 19.30
N LYS A 166 9.85 13.09 17.99
CA LYS A 166 8.96 13.95 17.22
C LYS A 166 7.90 13.12 16.51
N GLU A 167 6.67 13.61 16.56
CA GLU A 167 5.57 13.05 15.76
C GLU A 167 5.68 13.52 14.31
N THR A 168 5.49 12.60 13.37
CA THR A 168 5.53 12.88 11.93
C THR A 168 4.71 11.87 11.14
N ILE A 169 4.25 12.27 9.95
CA ILE A 169 3.70 11.31 8.99
C ILE A 169 4.85 10.68 8.21
N VAL A 170 4.85 9.35 8.22
CA VAL A 170 5.76 8.50 7.45
C VAL A 170 4.98 7.84 6.32
N ASN A 171 5.44 8.04 5.08
CA ASN A 171 4.86 7.49 3.87
C ASN A 171 5.66 6.28 3.39
N TYR A 172 4.97 5.18 3.18
CA TYR A 172 5.50 3.95 2.61
C TYR A 172 5.01 3.83 1.18
N GLN A 173 5.92 3.84 0.22
CA GLN A 173 5.58 3.68 -1.19
C GLN A 173 5.87 2.26 -1.67
N PHE A 174 4.83 1.58 -2.13
CA PHE A 174 4.87 0.23 -2.66
C PHE A 174 4.58 0.25 -4.16
N VAL A 175 5.46 -0.34 -4.97
CA VAL A 175 5.35 -0.34 -6.45
C VAL A 175 5.29 -1.76 -7.00
N ARG A 176 4.32 -2.01 -7.88
CA ARG A 176 4.06 -3.30 -8.53
C ARG A 176 5.03 -3.55 -9.69
N GLY A 177 6.15 -4.23 -9.42
CA GLY A 177 7.19 -4.57 -10.42
C GLY A 177 7.87 -3.31 -10.99
N LEU A 178 9.17 -3.10 -10.89
CA LEU A 178 10.29 -3.95 -11.29
C LEU A 178 11.24 -4.18 -10.11
N ILE A 179 11.98 -5.29 -10.15
CA ILE A 179 13.21 -5.42 -9.37
C ILE A 179 14.19 -4.42 -9.96
N SER A 180 14.60 -3.41 -9.20
CA SER A 180 15.82 -2.67 -9.52
C SER A 180 16.98 -3.68 -9.41
N ILE A 181 17.52 -4.09 -10.55
CA ILE A 181 18.73 -4.92 -10.67
C ILE A 181 19.93 -4.05 -10.31
#